data_AF-A0A0B2PQB1-F1
#
_entry.id   AF-A0A0B2PQB1-F1
#
_cell.length_a   1.000
_cell.length_b   1.000
_cell.length_c   1.000
_cell.angle_alpha   90.00
_cell.angle_beta   90.00
_cell.angle_gamma   90.00
#
_symmetry.space_group_name_H-M   'P 1'
#
loop_
_entity.id
_entity.type
_entity.pdbx_description
1 polymer ?
#
loop_
_entity_poly.entity_id
_entity_poly.type
_entity_poly.pdbx_seq_one_letter_code
_entity_poly.pdbx_strand_id
1 'polypeptide(L)'
;MASMLGLGQGTSRGGATSTCIAVYKACWNDHCDDADILAAFDDAIADGVDILSVSLGGSNDQNYFGDASSIGAFHAMKNGIVTVFAAGNSSPSPAFGLRVM
;
A
#
# COMPACT_ATOMS: atom_id res chain seq x y z
N MET A 1 26.84 -4.92 -7.67
CA MET A 1 26.61 -3.59 -7.05
C MET A 1 25.43 -2.96 -7.76
N ALA A 2 24.43 -2.52 -7.00
CA ALA A 2 23.33 -1.72 -7.52
C ALA A 2 23.78 -0.25 -7.55
N SER A 3 23.53 0.42 -8.67
CA SER A 3 23.70 1.86 -8.81
C SER A 3 22.82 2.37 -9.95
N MET A 4 22.45 3.64 -9.90
CA MET A 4 21.73 4.31 -10.98
C MET A 4 22.61 5.43 -11.52
N LEU A 5 23.11 5.27 -12.74
CA LEU A 5 24.04 6.22 -13.39
C LEU A 5 25.27 6.56 -12.51
N GLY A 6 25.72 5.61 -11.68
CA GLY A 6 26.85 5.80 -10.75
C GLY A 6 26.49 6.38 -9.38
N LEU A 7 25.25 6.82 -9.16
CA LEU A 7 24.76 7.24 -7.84
C LEU A 7 24.34 6.03 -6.99
N GLY A 8 24.59 6.13 -5.68
CA GLY A 8 24.15 5.10 -4.72
C GLY A 8 24.88 3.76 -4.84
N GLN A 9 26.16 3.78 -5.22
CA GLN A 9 26.98 2.57 -5.35
C GLN A 9 26.96 1.72 -4.06
N GLY A 10 26.48 0.49 -4.16
CA GLY A 10 26.47 -0.44 -3.03
C GLY A 10 25.73 -1.74 -3.32
N THR A 11 25.33 -2.43 -2.25
CA THR A 11 24.44 -3.60 -2.33
C THR A 11 23.09 -3.18 -1.77
N SER A 12 22.04 -3.16 -2.60
CA SER A 12 20.67 -2.90 -2.16
C SER A 12 20.04 -4.16 -1.57
N ARG A 13 19.28 -4.00 -0.48
CA ARG A 13 18.50 -5.06 0.18
C ARG A 13 17.25 -4.44 0.80
N GLY A 14 16.16 -5.20 0.87
CA GLY A 14 14.95 -4.80 1.61
C GLY A 14 15.13 -4.94 3.12
N GLY A 15 14.20 -4.40 3.90
CA GLY A 15 14.24 -4.46 5.38
C GLY A 15 14.13 -5.90 5.93
N ALA A 16 13.41 -6.77 5.24
CA ALA A 16 13.33 -8.21 5.54
C ALA A 16 13.81 -9.01 4.33
N THR A 17 15.00 -9.63 4.43
CA THR A 17 15.64 -10.31 3.29
C THR A 17 15.25 -11.77 3.12
N SER A 18 14.58 -12.36 4.12
CA SER A 18 14.17 -13.78 4.13
C SER A 18 12.66 -13.96 4.06
N THR A 19 11.91 -12.90 3.71
CA THR A 19 10.45 -12.96 3.57
C THR A 19 10.04 -13.42 2.17
N CYS A 20 8.89 -14.08 2.09
CA CYS A 20 8.20 -14.27 0.82
C CYS A 20 7.49 -12.97 0.41
N ILE A 21 7.39 -12.73 -0.89
CA ILE A 21 6.71 -11.57 -1.48
C ILE A 21 5.64 -12.11 -2.42
N ALA A 22 4.38 -11.76 -2.17
CA ALA A 22 3.27 -11.90 -3.11
C ALA A 22 2.96 -10.54 -3.72
N VAL A 23 2.66 -10.49 -5.01
CA VAL A 23 2.44 -9.23 -5.75
C VAL A 23 1.04 -9.23 -6.33
N TYR A 24 0.21 -8.30 -5.87
CA TYR A 24 -1.14 -8.06 -6.38
C TYR A 24 -1.14 -6.73 -7.13
N LYS A 25 -1.29 -6.79 -8.46
CA LYS A 25 -1.25 -5.60 -9.31
C LYS A 25 -2.64 -4.97 -9.40
N ALA A 26 -2.89 -3.94 -8.61
CA ALA A 26 -4.15 -3.18 -8.61
C ALA A 26 -4.09 -1.87 -9.42
N CYS A 27 -2.91 -1.48 -9.90
CA CYS A 27 -2.72 -0.26 -10.67
C CYS A 27 -2.23 -0.54 -12.08
N TRP A 28 -2.78 0.22 -13.01
CA TRP A 28 -2.37 0.26 -14.41
C TRP A 28 -1.76 1.63 -14.69
N ASN A 29 -1.48 1.89 -15.98
CA ASN A 29 -0.72 3.05 -16.48
C ASN A 29 -0.76 4.27 -15.55
N ASP A 30 -1.92 4.92 -15.45
CA ASP A 30 -2.08 6.19 -14.71
C ASP A 30 -3.19 6.15 -13.66
N HIS A 31 -3.78 4.98 -13.37
CA HIS A 31 -4.89 4.86 -12.43
C HIS A 31 -4.91 3.49 -11.74
N CYS A 32 -5.58 3.48 -10.59
CA CYS A 32 -5.90 2.29 -9.82
C CYS A 32 -7.40 2.36 -9.57
N ASP A 33 -8.17 1.46 -10.17
CA ASP A 33 -9.61 1.45 -10.00
C ASP A 33 -9.97 0.83 -8.65
N ASP A 34 -11.01 1.37 -8.00
CA ASP A 34 -11.51 0.86 -6.71
C ASP A 34 -11.83 -0.64 -6.77
N ALA A 35 -12.32 -1.12 -7.92
CA ALA A 35 -12.60 -2.53 -8.15
C ALA A 35 -11.34 -3.40 -8.14
N ASP A 36 -10.26 -2.95 -8.78
CA ASP A 36 -8.97 -3.65 -8.82
C ASP A 36 -8.29 -3.65 -7.44
N ILE A 37 -8.43 -2.56 -6.68
CA ILE A 37 -7.94 -2.46 -5.31
C ILE A 37 -8.67 -3.47 -4.42
N LEU A 38 -10.01 -3.50 -4.46
CA LEU A 38 -10.79 -4.45 -3.65
C LEU A 38 -10.51 -5.90 -4.04
N ALA A 39 -10.39 -6.20 -5.34
CA ALA A 39 -10.02 -7.54 -5.81
C ALA A 39 -8.64 -7.97 -5.28
N ALA A 40 -7.65 -7.07 -5.29
CA ALA A 40 -6.33 -7.35 -4.74
C ALA A 40 -6.35 -7.60 -3.22
N PHE A 41 -7.19 -6.87 -2.47
CA PHE A 41 -7.38 -7.13 -1.04
C PHE A 41 -8.05 -8.49 -0.79
N ASP A 42 -9.10 -8.83 -1.53
CA ASP A 42 -9.79 -10.11 -1.40
C ASP A 42 -8.86 -11.29 -1.69
N ASP A 43 -8.08 -11.22 -2.78
CA ASP A 43 -7.09 -12.25 -3.12
C ASP A 43 -5.99 -12.35 -2.05
N ALA A 44 -5.47 -11.23 -1.56
CA ALA A 44 -4.44 -11.25 -0.53
C ALA A 44 -4.92 -11.79 0.82
N ILE A 45 -6.18 -11.53 1.17
CA ILE A 45 -6.81 -12.09 2.37
C ILE A 45 -7.01 -13.60 2.19
N ALA A 46 -7.48 -14.04 1.02
CA ALA A 46 -7.67 -15.45 0.72
C ALA A 46 -6.35 -16.24 0.73
N ASP A 47 -5.27 -15.64 0.23
CA ASP A 47 -3.92 -16.22 0.24
C ASP A 47 -3.27 -16.21 1.63
N GLY A 48 -3.85 -15.49 2.60
CA GLY A 48 -3.42 -15.49 3.99
C GLY A 48 -2.07 -14.81 4.22
N VAL A 49 -1.82 -13.67 3.55
CA VAL A 49 -0.58 -12.89 3.74
C VAL A 49 -0.46 -12.34 5.16
N ASP A 50 0.76 -12.21 5.68
CA ASP A 50 0.98 -11.69 7.04
C ASP A 50 0.85 -10.17 7.16
N ILE A 51 1.34 -9.44 6.15
CA ILE A 51 1.40 -7.97 6.12
C ILE A 51 1.14 -7.48 4.70
N LEU A 52 0.33 -6.43 4.56
CA LEU A 52 0.11 -5.71 3.32
C LEU A 52 0.84 -4.37 3.31
N SER A 53 1.62 -4.12 2.26
CA SER A 53 2.24 -2.83 1.99
C SER A 53 1.56 -2.18 0.79
N VAL A 54 0.82 -1.09 1.02
CA VAL A 54 -0.05 -0.47 0.03
C VAL A 54 0.33 1.00 -0.14
N SER A 55 1.08 1.30 -1.21
CA SER A 55 1.53 2.66 -1.53
C SER A 55 0.53 3.38 -2.45
N LEU A 56 -0.75 3.36 -2.07
CA LEU A 56 -1.86 3.99 -2.78
C LEU A 56 -2.55 5.01 -1.89
N GLY A 57 -3.27 5.95 -2.49
CA GLY A 57 -4.07 6.94 -1.77
C GLY A 57 -4.93 7.76 -2.73
N GLY A 58 -6.15 8.07 -2.31
CA GLY A 58 -7.06 8.94 -3.04
C GLY A 58 -6.72 10.42 -2.89
N SER A 59 -7.12 11.23 -3.86
CA SER A 59 -6.99 12.69 -3.82
C SER A 59 -8.10 13.40 -3.04
N ASN A 60 -9.13 12.67 -2.61
CA ASN A 60 -10.34 13.21 -2.01
C ASN A 60 -10.55 12.60 -0.62
N ASP A 61 -10.96 13.42 0.35
CA ASP A 61 -11.38 12.99 1.69
C ASP A 61 -12.71 12.23 1.60
N GLN A 62 -12.66 10.98 1.16
CA GLN A 62 -13.80 10.08 1.22
C GLN A 62 -13.99 9.57 2.65
N ASN A 63 -15.24 9.31 3.04
CA ASN A 63 -15.52 8.57 4.28
C ASN A 63 -14.97 7.14 4.14
N TYR A 64 -14.63 6.49 5.25
CA TYR A 64 -14.17 5.10 5.30
C TYR A 64 -15.03 4.11 4.50
N PHE A 65 -16.34 4.37 4.35
CA PHE A 65 -17.26 3.51 3.58
C PHE A 65 -17.30 3.81 2.08
N GLY A 66 -16.66 4.88 1.63
CA GLY A 66 -16.56 5.28 0.22
C GLY A 66 -15.16 5.15 -0.36
N ASP A 67 -14.19 4.72 0.46
CA ASP A 67 -12.80 4.52 0.06
C ASP A 67 -12.48 3.02 0.00
N ALA A 68 -12.16 2.52 -1.19
CA ALA A 68 -11.83 1.11 -1.42
C ALA A 68 -10.66 0.62 -0.55
N SER A 69 -9.66 1.49 -0.34
CA SER A 69 -8.49 1.18 0.49
C SER A 69 -8.88 0.97 1.96
N SER A 70 -9.74 1.83 2.50
CA SER A 70 -10.27 1.73 3.86
C SER A 70 -11.13 0.49 4.06
N ILE A 71 -12.00 0.16 3.10
CA ILE A 71 -12.83 -1.04 3.14
C ILE A 71 -11.97 -2.30 3.11
N GLY A 72 -11.03 -2.39 2.15
CA GLY A 72 -10.11 -3.52 2.03
C GLY A 72 -9.24 -3.70 3.27
N ALA A 73 -8.70 -2.61 3.81
CA ALA A 73 -7.91 -2.63 5.04
C ALA A 73 -8.72 -3.07 6.26
N PHE A 74 -9.98 -2.66 6.37
CA PHE A 74 -10.86 -3.12 7.46
C PHE A 74 -11.10 -4.64 7.38
N HIS A 75 -11.32 -5.17 6.17
CA HIS A 75 -11.46 -6.62 5.97
C HIS A 75 -10.15 -7.37 6.24
N ALA A 76 -9.00 -6.83 5.83
CA ALA A 76 -7.68 -7.39 6.13
C ALA A 76 -7.44 -7.45 7.65
N MET A 77 -7.70 -6.34 8.35
CA MET A 77 -7.56 -6.26 9.81
C MET A 77 -8.47 -7.24 10.54
N LYS A 78 -9.70 -7.47 10.05
CA LYS A 78 -10.61 -8.48 10.61
C LYS A 78 -10.05 -9.91 10.49
N ASN A 79 -9.21 -10.16 9.50
CA ASN A 79 -8.50 -11.44 9.30
C ASN A 79 -7.09 -11.46 9.94
N GLY A 80 -6.74 -10.44 10.74
CA GLY A 80 -5.45 -10.38 11.44
C GLY A 80 -4.29 -9.88 10.58
N ILE A 81 -4.56 -9.32 9.40
CA ILE A 81 -3.56 -8.84 8.45
C ILE A 81 -3.39 -7.33 8.64
N VAL A 82 -2.18 -6.90 9.01
CA VAL A 82 -1.86 -5.48 9.16
C VAL A 82 -1.61 -4.85 7.78
N THR A 83 -2.25 -3.73 7.50
CA THR A 83 -2.04 -2.96 6.25
C THR A 83 -1.32 -1.66 6.56
N VAL A 84 -0.22 -1.41 5.84
CA VAL A 84 0.60 -0.20 5.95
C VAL A 84 0.38 0.67 4.72
N PHE A 85 -0.13 1.88 4.94
CA PHE A 85 -0.38 2.87 3.87
C PHE A 85 0.64 4.01 3.89
N ALA A 86 0.88 4.58 2.70
CA ALA A 86 1.52 5.88 2.60
C ALA A 86 0.57 6.99 3.07
N ALA A 87 1.10 8.01 3.75
CA ALA A 87 0.31 9.16 4.18
C ALA A 87 -0.06 10.12 3.03
N GLY A 88 0.58 9.98 1.86
CA GLY A 88 0.45 10.88 0.71
C GLY A 88 1.52 11.97 0.66
N ASN A 89 1.64 12.63 -0.49
CA ASN A 89 2.71 13.61 -0.80
C ASN A 89 2.17 15.04 -1.02
N SER A 90 0.92 15.29 -0.61
CA SER A 90 0.26 16.59 -0.76
C SER A 90 0.92 17.65 0.12
N SER A 91 0.86 18.92 -0.30
CA SER A 91 1.44 20.02 0.47
C SER A 91 0.85 20.09 1.88
N PRO A 92 1.66 20.42 2.90
CA PRO A 92 1.18 20.49 4.28
C PRO A 92 0.09 21.55 4.42
N SER A 93 -1.14 21.08 4.52
CA SER A 93 -2.29 21.85 4.97
C SER A 93 -2.63 21.40 6.40
N PRO A 94 -3.26 22.24 7.24
CA PRO A 94 -3.61 21.85 8.61
C PRO A 94 -4.54 20.62 8.70
N ALA A 95 -5.21 20.24 7.61
CA ALA A 95 -6.00 19.02 7.52
C ALA A 95 -5.15 17.76 7.24
N PHE A 96 -3.92 17.92 6.73
CA PHE A 96 -2.99 16.83 6.45
C PHE A 96 -2.26 16.43 7.75
N GLY A 97 -3.00 15.83 8.67
CA GLY A 97 -2.47 15.29 9.91
C GLY A 97 -1.71 13.99 9.66
N LEU A 98 -0.39 14.06 9.54
CA LEU A 98 0.47 12.89 9.41
C LEU A 98 0.36 12.04 10.70
N ARG A 99 -0.46 10.99 10.68
CA ARG A 99 -0.52 10.00 11.76
C ARG A 99 0.32 8.81 11.35
N VAL A 100 1.62 8.90 11.65
CA VAL A 100 2.56 7.79 11.46
C VAL A 100 2.14 6.66 12.40
N MET A 101 1.80 5.49 11.85
CA MET A 101 1.79 4.23 12.60
C MET A 101 3.20 3.68 12.68
#